data_AF-A0A1V5P5Q5-F1
#
_entry.id   AF-A0A1V5P5Q5-F1
#
_cell.length_a   1.000
_cell.length_b   1.000
_cell.length_c   1.000
_cell.angle_alpha   90.00
_cell.angle_beta   90.00
_cell.angle_gamma   90.00
#
_symmetry.space_group_name_H-M   'P 1'
#
loop_
_entity.id
_entity.type
_entity.pdbx_description
1 polymer ?
#
loop_
_entity_poly.entity_id
_entity_poly.type
_entity_poly.pdbx_seq_one_letter_code
_entity_poly.pdbx_strand_id
1 'polypeptide(L)'
;MEISKYSRYELIKGVIQEISPSDKMHGFISAKICTMVSNFVREYKLEIVTGAETGYKLTSNHDTVRASDMAFESNERLKESGIKRR
;
A
#
# COMPACT_ATOMS: atom_id res chain seq x y z
N MET A 1 -12.30 -19.99 12.32
CA MET A 1 -12.75 -18.65 11.88
C MET A 1 -12.90 -18.72 10.38
N GLU A 2 -14.10 -18.50 9.87
CA GLU A 2 -14.34 -18.46 8.43
C GLU A 2 -14.01 -17.05 7.93
N ILE A 3 -13.03 -16.94 7.03
CA ILE A 3 -12.57 -15.65 6.50
C ILE A 3 -13.32 -15.43 5.18
N SER A 4 -14.04 -14.31 5.07
CA SER A 4 -14.73 -13.93 3.84
C SER A 4 -13.72 -13.72 2.72
N LYS A 5 -14.01 -14.24 1.52
CA LYS A 5 -13.20 -13.95 0.33
C LYS A 5 -13.46 -12.57 -0.26
N TYR A 6 -14.50 -11.88 0.22
CA TYR A 6 -15.00 -10.63 -0.35
C TYR A 6 -14.62 -9.40 0.47
N SER A 7 -14.10 -9.60 1.70
CA SER A 7 -13.67 -8.52 2.57
C SER A 7 -12.18 -8.21 2.36
N ARG A 8 -11.76 -7.00 2.74
CA ARG A 8 -10.35 -6.61 2.78
C ARG A 8 -9.78 -6.83 4.17
N TYR A 9 -8.51 -7.21 4.23
CA TYR A 9 -7.82 -7.56 5.47
C TYR A 9 -6.42 -6.97 5.52
N GLU A 10 -5.97 -6.71 6.75
CA GLU A 10 -4.58 -6.48 7.07
C GLU A 10 -4.10 -7.53 8.08
N LEU A 11 -2.80 -7.77 8.11
CA LEU A 11 -2.16 -8.61 9.11
C LEU A 11 -1.42 -7.70 10.09
N ILE A 12 -1.72 -7.78 11.38
CA ILE A 12 -1.05 -6.97 12.40
C ILE A 12 -0.48 -7.91 13.45
N LYS A 13 0.85 -8.01 13.52
CA LYS A 13 1.56 -8.89 14.46
C LYS A 13 1.04 -10.34 14.44
N GLY A 14 0.76 -10.88 13.25
CA GLY A 14 0.22 -12.22 13.05
C GLY A 14 -1.29 -12.36 13.22
N VAL A 15 -2.01 -11.28 13.51
CA VAL A 15 -3.48 -11.28 13.66
C VAL A 15 -4.14 -10.69 12.43
N ILE A 16 -5.08 -11.43 11.83
CA ILE A 16 -5.88 -10.96 10.70
C ILE A 16 -6.93 -9.98 11.21
N GLN A 17 -6.99 -8.80 10.61
CA GLN A 17 -7.96 -7.77 10.92
C GLN A 17 -8.72 -7.37 9.67
N GLU A 18 -10.05 -7.46 9.73
CA GLU A 18 -10.95 -7.00 8.65
C GLU A 18 -10.99 -5.48 8.58
N ILE A 19 -11.16 -4.97 7.36
CA ILE A 19 -11.18 -3.54 7.07
C ILE A 19 -12.44 -3.18 6.32
N SER A 20 -13.17 -2.23 6.88
CA SER A 20 -14.31 -1.62 6.23
C SER A 20 -13.89 -0.87 4.97
N PRO A 21 -14.68 -0.92 3.90
CA PRO A 21 -14.46 -0.05 2.74
C PRO A 21 -14.39 1.42 3.15
N SER A 22 -13.43 2.15 2.58
CA SER A 22 -13.32 3.60 2.76
C SER A 22 -14.55 4.31 2.20
N ASP A 23 -14.93 5.42 2.83
CA ASP A 23 -15.98 6.28 2.28
C ASP A 23 -15.48 7.10 1.07
N LYS A 24 -16.41 7.83 0.44
CA LYS A 24 -16.12 8.63 -0.76
C LYS A 24 -15.14 9.77 -0.48
N MET A 25 -15.23 10.41 0.69
CA MET A 25 -14.36 11.55 1.02
C MET A 25 -12.92 11.09 1.24
N HIS A 26 -12.75 9.98 1.95
CA HIS A 26 -11.48 9.30 2.14
C HIS A 26 -10.85 8.92 0.80
N GLY A 27 -11.63 8.32 -0.10
CA GLY A 27 -11.17 7.98 -1.45
C GLY A 27 -10.73 9.21 -2.24
N PHE A 28 -11.49 10.31 -2.18
CA PHE A 28 -11.14 11.58 -2.84
C PHE A 28 -9.82 12.17 -2.32
N ILE A 29 -9.66 12.23 -1.00
CA ILE A 29 -8.44 12.76 -0.36
C ILE A 29 -7.23 11.88 -0.71
N SER A 30 -7.37 10.56 -0.60
CA SER A 30 -6.31 9.59 -0.91
C SER A 30 -5.86 9.71 -2.36
N ALA A 31 -6.81 9.80 -3.30
CA ALA A 31 -6.50 10.00 -4.72
C ALA A 31 -5.78 11.33 -4.98
N LYS A 32 -6.18 12.41 -4.30
CA LYS A 32 -5.52 13.72 -4.43
C LYS A 32 -4.07 13.67 -3.92
N ILE A 33 -3.85 13.09 -2.75
CA ILE A 33 -2.50 12.92 -2.18
C ILE A 33 -1.65 12.06 -3.10
N CYS A 34 -2.16 10.91 -3.54
CA CYS A 34 -1.46 10.01 -4.46
C CYS A 34 -1.08 10.71 -5.76
N THR A 35 -1.97 11.55 -6.32
CA THR A 35 -1.68 12.32 -7.53
C THR A 35 -0.56 13.33 -7.32
N MET A 36 -0.59 14.11 -6.22
CA MET A 36 0.43 15.10 -5.92
C MET A 36 1.82 14.46 -5.73
N VAL A 37 1.88 13.39 -4.95
CA VAL A 37 3.15 12.67 -4.70
C VAL A 37 3.63 11.99 -5.98
N SER A 38 2.74 11.36 -6.75
CA SER A 38 3.10 10.74 -8.02
C SER A 38 3.65 11.74 -9.04
N ASN A 39 3.11 12.96 -9.09
CA ASN A 39 3.64 14.02 -9.96
C ASN A 39 5.10 14.35 -9.60
N PHE A 40 5.36 14.60 -8.32
CA PHE A 40 6.71 14.87 -7.83
C PHE A 40 7.66 13.69 -8.10
N VAL A 41 7.28 12.48 -7.71
CA VAL A 41 8.10 11.27 -7.89
C VAL A 41 8.43 11.03 -9.37
N ARG A 42 7.49 11.30 -10.28
CA ARG A 42 7.73 11.22 -11.73
C ARG A 42 8.69 12.29 -12.22
N GLU A 43 8.50 13.54 -11.81
CA GLU A 43 9.35 14.67 -12.19
C GLU A 43 10.82 14.43 -11.81
N TYR A 44 11.05 13.93 -10.59
CA TYR A 44 12.39 13.67 -10.05
C TYR A 44 12.89 12.24 -10.26
N LYS A 45 12.16 11.40 -11.02
CA LYS A 45 12.51 10.00 -11.31
C LYS A 45 12.82 9.16 -10.06
N LEU A 46 12.01 9.32 -9.02
CA LEU A 46 12.19 8.67 -7.71
C LEU A 46 11.53 7.28 -7.61
N GLU A 47 11.07 6.74 -8.74
CA GLU A 47 10.45 5.42 -8.97
C GLU A 47 8.93 5.30 -8.76
N ILE A 48 8.45 4.57 -7.73
CA ILE A 48 7.07 4.07 -7.70
C ILE A 48 6.27 4.69 -6.56
N VAL A 49 5.05 5.08 -6.90
CA VAL A 49 3.97 5.36 -5.96
C VAL A 49 2.87 4.35 -6.24
N THR A 50 2.36 3.69 -5.21
CA THR A 50 1.18 2.84 -5.30
C THR A 50 -0.01 3.50 -4.62
N GLY A 51 -1.21 3.29 -5.16
CA GLY A 51 -2.44 3.68 -4.50
C GLY A 51 -2.87 2.68 -3.42
N ALA A 52 -4.10 2.90 -2.94
CA ALA A 52 -4.78 1.99 -2.03
C ALA A 52 -4.78 0.55 -2.58
N GLU A 53 -4.87 -0.44 -1.66
CA GLU A 53 -4.94 -1.89 -1.90
C GLU A 53 -3.60 -2.63 -2.02
N THR A 54 -2.48 -1.93 -2.24
CA THR A 54 -1.17 -2.60 -2.26
C THR A 54 -0.72 -2.97 -0.84
N GLY A 55 -0.51 -4.26 -0.60
CA GLY A 55 -0.05 -4.79 0.67
C GLY A 55 1.46 -4.72 0.85
N TYR A 56 1.91 -4.15 1.96
CA TYR A 56 3.31 -4.00 2.34
C TYR A 56 3.62 -4.79 3.61
N LYS A 57 4.55 -5.75 3.52
CA LYS A 57 5.07 -6.45 4.70
C LYS A 57 6.07 -5.55 5.43
N LEU A 58 5.67 -5.08 6.60
CA LEU A 58 6.45 -4.15 7.42
C LEU A 58 7.35 -4.86 8.44
N THR A 59 6.93 -6.02 8.95
CA THR A 59 7.69 -6.80 9.94
C THR A 59 7.64 -8.29 9.62
N SER A 60 8.63 -9.03 10.11
CA SER A 60 8.70 -10.50 10.07
C SER A 60 8.75 -11.07 11.49
N ASN A 61 8.40 -12.36 11.67
CA ASN A 61 8.32 -13.06 12.97
C ASN A 61 7.32 -12.37 13.91
N HIS A 62 6.03 -12.63 13.66
CA HIS A 62 4.87 -11.76 13.91
C HIS A 62 4.70 -10.75 12.78
N ASP A 63 4.35 -11.30 11.62
CA ASP A 63 4.21 -10.55 10.39
C ASP A 63 3.19 -9.42 10.53
N THR A 64 3.53 -8.27 9.98
CA THR A 64 2.61 -7.15 9.80
C THR A 64 2.56 -6.81 8.33
N VAL A 65 1.38 -6.93 7.72
CA VAL A 65 1.13 -6.60 6.32
C VAL A 65 0.01 -5.56 6.29
N ARG A 66 0.33 -4.36 5.77
CA ARG A 66 -0.58 -3.23 5.74
C ARG A 66 -0.90 -2.79 4.32
N ALA A 67 -2.14 -2.38 4.07
CA ALA A 67 -2.58 -1.85 2.78
C ALA A 67 -2.80 -0.33 2.93
N SER A 68 -1.72 0.44 2.75
CA SER A 68 -1.76 1.90 2.90
C SER A 68 -2.62 2.54 1.80
N ASP A 69 -3.20 3.70 2.08
CA ASP A 69 -3.96 4.49 1.08
C ASP A 69 -3.07 5.04 -0.04
N MET A 70 -1.79 5.21 0.27
CA MET A 70 -0.72 5.53 -0.66
C MET A 70 0.62 5.09 -0.07
N ALA A 71 1.51 4.58 -0.91
CA ALA A 71 2.89 4.31 -0.53
C ALA A 71 3.86 4.81 -1.61
N PHE A 72 5.04 5.23 -1.17
CA PHE A 72 6.17 5.57 -2.04
C PHE A 72 7.32 4.63 -1.72
N GLU A 73 7.93 4.07 -2.76
CA GLU A 73 9.14 3.26 -2.64
C GLU A 73 10.26 3.89 -3.46
N SER A 74 11.42 4.07 -2.81
CA SER A 74 12.61 4.61 -3.46
C SER A 74 13.29 3.57 -4.36
N ASN A 75 14.13 4.09 -5.27
CA ASN A 75 15.02 3.30 -6.13
C ASN A 75 15.79 2.20 -5.41
N GLU A 76 16.26 2.48 -4.19
CA GLU A 76 17.06 1.53 -3.43
C GLU A 76 16.23 0.33 -2.98
N ARG A 77 15.02 0.57 -2.45
CA ARG A 77 14.13 -0.46 -1.91
C ARG A 77 13.48 -1.30 -3.00
N LEU A 78 13.19 -0.72 -4.16
CA LEU A 78 12.57 -1.46 -5.27
C LEU A 78 13.52 -2.50 -5.89
N LYS A 79 14.82 -2.23 -5.88
CA LYS A 79 15.83 -3.23 -6.30
C LYS A 79 15.83 -4.46 -5.40
N GLU A 80 15.53 -4.28 -4.11
CA GLU A 80 15.44 -5.37 -3.14
C GLU A 80 14.12 -6.15 -3.29
N SER A 81 13.01 -5.50 -3.67
CA SER A 81 11.70 -6.13 -3.80
C SER A 81 11.49 -6.91 -5.11
N GLY A 82 12.39 -6.76 -6.09
CA GLY A 82 12.40 -7.55 -7.33
C GLY A 82 11.33 -7.16 -8.35
N ILE A 83 10.59 -6.07 -8.12
CA ILE A 83 9.64 -5.51 -9.09
C ILE A 83 10.42 -4.94 -10.27
N LYS A 84 10.33 -5.60 -11.43
CA LYS A 84 10.87 -5.06 -12.69
C LYS A 84 9.81 -4.22 -13.38
N ARG A 85 10.11 -2.94 -13.62
CA ARG A 85 9.34 -2.16 -14.61
C ARG A 85 9.55 -2.79 -16.00
N ARG A 86 8.45 -3.03 -16.70
CA ARG A 86 8.49 -3.29 -18.15
C ARG A 86 8.77 -1.99 -18.88
#